data_AF-A0AA91PQD1-F1
#
_entry.id   AF-A0AA91PQD1-F1
#
_cell.length_a   1.000
_cell.length_b   1.000
_cell.length_c   1.000
_cell.angle_alpha   90.00
_cell.angle_beta   90.00
_cell.angle_gamma   90.00
#
_symmetry.space_group_name_H-M   'P 1'
#
loop_
_entity.id
_entity.type
_entity.pdbx_description
1 polymer ?
#
loop_
_entity_poly.entity_id
_entity_poly.type
_entity_poly.pdbx_seq_one_letter_code
_entity_poly.pdbx_strand_id
1 'polypeptide(L)'
;MKRKILIATILSTLVLPINVSYAAENEELLEETMSSELLDETQESQLIDDEPITEFEEDIEIEGLQKIDDTESDDSDHAVKDNPIENSNIQNRNVNVIASGRNSGGMTWVLYEDGLLELGGGSWALRNTNWDNYKSQVTSIKIIDTINPSEGSDGGFYAMFSNLPNLENIEGLENLKTEDAVSFTSMFNACNSLKTIDLSSFNTSKAKYMTKMFSGCHSVESLNLSNFDTKNVEDYESMFSECYKLSHLDLSSFNTENATIMRGMFSFCLNLQEINLSSFNTTNVKNMEFMFAHCRALKNLDLSNFNTVNVTNMSNMFFYTWKLEKIDLSSFDVRNVSNFDAFMEQANMIKTLDLSNFVTESCTTAISAFANMDSLEILHIPKWSTLKSTNHRAFFEKTPLKQISIGENFQMASYMYLRNLSNNEVWVDLNNEELSTVNLIDYHNNRGTNNVYHVEEQYTLTFDTNGGSEVSRQRSIAGKTWSVPEEPEKNGYIFAYWSIDKEGKNPYDFTAPVSSTLTLYAQYTPAYIVSIPASVNLNETNQLQVSAENYQEGKSLIISTNEKVTLISTYDPTLILEKEITKEKEYTEPAHVLEVLDTKREENTLYVQQTAEKEIAGTYEGTINFTIDFY
;
A
#
# COMPACT_ATOMS: atom_id res chain seq x y z
N MET A 1 -55.16 -0.13 -17.90
CA MET A 1 -55.47 0.87 -16.85
C MET A 1 -55.06 0.28 -15.50
N LYS A 2 -54.34 1.06 -14.68
CA LYS A 2 -53.55 0.69 -13.49
C LYS A 2 -54.23 -0.25 -12.49
N ARG A 3 -53.46 -1.19 -11.89
CA ARG A 3 -53.70 -1.71 -10.53
C ARG A 3 -52.37 -1.80 -9.76
N LYS A 4 -52.35 -1.09 -8.62
CA LYS A 4 -51.31 -1.07 -7.59
C LYS A 4 -51.47 -2.31 -6.70
N ILE A 5 -50.36 -2.92 -6.26
CA ILE A 5 -50.35 -3.85 -5.12
C ILE A 5 -49.24 -3.41 -4.17
N LEU A 6 -49.64 -3.34 -2.90
CA LEU A 6 -48.94 -2.94 -1.70
C LEU A 6 -48.24 -4.19 -1.12
N ILE A 7 -46.95 -4.10 -0.74
CA ILE A 7 -46.25 -5.16 0.00
C ILE A 7 -45.92 -4.62 1.38
N ALA A 8 -46.45 -5.31 2.40
CA ALA A 8 -46.29 -5.02 3.81
C ALA A 8 -45.14 -5.87 4.39
N THR A 9 -44.26 -5.22 5.15
CA THR A 9 -43.16 -5.81 5.90
C THR A 9 -43.67 -6.24 7.28
N ILE A 10 -43.40 -7.48 7.69
CA ILE A 10 -43.65 -7.97 9.05
C ILE A 10 -42.29 -8.42 9.63
N LEU A 11 -41.84 -7.71 10.66
CA LEU A 11 -40.82 -8.13 11.61
C LEU A 11 -41.43 -9.17 12.56
N SER A 12 -40.68 -10.23 12.86
CA SER A 12 -40.93 -11.04 14.06
C SER A 12 -39.60 -11.43 14.73
N THR A 13 -39.37 -10.84 15.90
CA THR A 13 -38.50 -11.33 16.96
C THR A 13 -39.14 -12.54 17.66
N LEU A 14 -38.36 -13.56 18.02
CA LEU A 14 -38.71 -14.44 19.14
C LEU A 14 -37.45 -14.91 19.89
N VAL A 15 -37.54 -14.81 21.21
CA VAL A 15 -36.56 -15.15 22.24
C VAL A 15 -36.99 -16.47 22.91
N LEU A 16 -36.05 -17.33 23.32
CA LEU A 16 -35.90 -17.91 24.69
C LEU A 16 -35.06 -19.22 24.71
N PRO A 17 -34.50 -19.61 25.89
CA PRO A 17 -33.21 -20.28 26.05
C PRO A 17 -33.32 -21.72 26.55
N ILE A 18 -32.20 -22.45 26.61
CA ILE A 18 -32.05 -23.65 27.44
C ILE A 18 -30.71 -23.63 28.17
N ASN A 19 -30.78 -23.65 29.50
CA ASN A 19 -29.71 -23.99 30.45
C ASN A 19 -29.53 -25.51 30.51
N VAL A 20 -28.28 -25.98 30.60
CA VAL A 20 -27.92 -27.16 31.40
C VAL A 20 -26.55 -26.91 32.05
N SER A 21 -26.52 -27.07 33.38
CA SER A 21 -25.34 -27.01 34.25
C SER A 21 -24.86 -28.43 34.53
N TYR A 22 -23.55 -28.65 34.76
CA TYR A 22 -23.07 -29.53 35.84
C TYR A 22 -21.64 -29.13 36.28
N ALA A 23 -21.43 -29.24 37.60
CA ALA A 23 -20.27 -28.90 38.43
C ALA A 23 -19.08 -29.87 38.25
N ALA A 24 -17.82 -29.40 38.28
CA ALA A 24 -16.88 -29.30 39.43
C ALA A 24 -16.39 -30.63 40.02
N GLU A 25 -15.07 -30.85 40.04
CA GLU A 25 -14.31 -31.31 41.22
C GLU A 25 -12.77 -31.23 41.01
N ASN A 26 -12.07 -31.12 42.14
CA ASN A 26 -10.68 -30.70 42.40
C ASN A 26 -9.64 -31.85 42.41
N GLU A 27 -8.39 -31.46 42.73
CA GLU A 27 -7.24 -32.23 43.30
C GLU A 27 -6.22 -32.78 42.28
N GLU A 28 -4.90 -32.71 42.45
CA GLU A 28 -4.02 -32.28 43.54
C GLU A 28 -2.58 -32.09 43.02
N LEU A 29 -1.89 -31.07 43.57
CA LEU A 29 -0.46 -30.98 43.94
C LEU A 29 0.58 -31.95 43.33
N LEU A 30 1.65 -31.37 42.79
CA LEU A 30 3.02 -31.63 43.27
C LEU A 30 3.97 -30.47 42.91
N GLU A 31 4.62 -29.95 43.95
CA GLU A 31 5.68 -28.95 43.93
C GLU A 31 6.98 -29.53 43.32
N GLU A 32 7.75 -28.72 42.59
CA GLU A 32 9.10 -28.35 43.04
C GLU A 32 9.62 -27.09 42.33
N THR A 33 10.20 -26.24 43.17
CA THR A 33 10.89 -24.96 43.00
C THR A 33 12.09 -25.05 42.02
N MET A 34 12.53 -23.98 41.31
CA MET A 34 13.17 -22.79 41.87
C MET A 34 13.34 -21.65 40.84
N SER A 35 13.17 -20.42 41.34
CA SER A 35 13.84 -19.13 40.99
C SER A 35 13.56 -18.46 39.63
N SER A 36 12.74 -17.39 39.53
CA SER A 36 12.97 -15.97 39.92
C SER A 36 14.09 -15.31 39.10
N GLU A 37 13.91 -14.23 38.34
CA GLU A 37 13.16 -12.97 38.54
C GLU A 37 12.46 -12.57 37.21
N LEU A 38 11.15 -12.23 37.12
CA LEU A 38 10.42 -11.03 37.59
C LEU A 38 11.08 -9.73 37.10
N LEU A 39 10.45 -8.73 36.50
CA LEU A 39 9.07 -8.28 36.19
C LEU A 39 9.29 -7.25 35.06
N ASP A 40 8.37 -6.95 34.15
CA ASP A 40 7.16 -6.20 34.49
C ASP A 40 6.12 -6.22 33.36
N GLU A 41 4.92 -5.86 33.78
CA GLU A 41 3.63 -6.33 33.34
C GLU A 41 3.06 -5.70 32.05
N THR A 42 2.24 -6.54 31.42
CA THR A 42 1.21 -6.30 30.41
C THR A 42 0.04 -5.44 30.90
N GLN A 43 -0.61 -4.70 29.99
CA GLN A 43 -2.05 -4.84 29.65
C GLN A 43 -2.37 -3.89 28.48
N GLU A 44 -2.64 -4.40 27.28
CA GLU A 44 -3.97 -4.77 26.73
C GLU A 44 -4.92 -3.60 26.42
N SER A 45 -4.91 -3.25 25.12
CA SER A 45 -6.05 -3.14 24.19
C SER A 45 -7.39 -2.55 24.65
N GLN A 46 -7.86 -1.52 23.91
CA GLN A 46 -9.23 -1.45 23.39
C GLN A 46 -9.28 -0.75 22.02
N LEU A 47 -10.02 -1.38 21.09
CA LEU A 47 -10.51 -0.88 19.80
C LEU A 47 -11.72 0.05 20.02
N ILE A 48 -11.96 1.02 19.12
CA ILE A 48 -13.28 1.46 18.60
C ILE A 48 -13.09 2.41 17.38
N ASP A 49 -13.65 1.96 16.25
CA ASP A 49 -14.36 2.57 15.11
C ASP A 49 -13.98 3.92 14.43
N ASP A 50 -13.99 3.84 13.09
CA ASP A 50 -13.88 4.87 12.05
C ASP A 50 -15.14 5.75 11.89
N GLU A 51 -14.96 7.07 11.65
CA GLU A 51 -15.49 7.87 10.50
C GLU A 51 -15.29 9.42 10.69
N PRO A 52 -15.44 10.25 9.63
CA PRO A 52 -14.40 10.85 8.80
C PRO A 52 -13.82 12.19 9.32
N ILE A 53 -12.56 12.48 8.99
CA ILE A 53 -11.86 13.70 9.44
C ILE A 53 -12.03 14.85 8.44
N THR A 54 -12.67 15.92 8.89
CA THR A 54 -12.65 17.28 8.33
C THR A 54 -11.47 18.09 8.89
N GLU A 55 -10.83 18.89 8.02
CA GLU A 55 -9.97 20.07 8.27
C GLU A 55 -9.15 20.10 9.58
N PHE A 56 -7.82 19.89 9.45
CA PHE A 56 -6.85 20.23 10.49
C PHE A 56 -6.01 21.44 10.05
N GLU A 57 -6.25 22.59 10.69
CA GLU A 57 -5.22 23.55 11.08
C GLU A 57 -4.88 23.23 12.54
N GLU A 58 -3.61 22.94 12.86
CA GLU A 58 -2.98 23.36 14.12
C GLU A 58 -1.48 23.02 14.14
N ASP A 59 -0.70 24.09 14.35
CA ASP A 59 0.53 24.25 15.14
C ASP A 59 1.34 23.01 15.54
N ILE A 60 2.55 22.91 15.00
CA ILE A 60 3.61 22.02 15.49
C ILE A 60 4.44 22.78 16.52
N GLU A 61 4.27 22.42 17.80
CA GLU A 61 5.26 22.70 18.85
C GLU A 61 6.52 21.84 18.62
N ILE A 62 7.67 22.50 18.43
CA ILE A 62 8.98 21.87 18.37
C ILE A 62 9.61 21.94 19.78
N GLU A 63 9.51 20.85 20.55
CA GLU A 63 10.32 20.66 21.76
C GLU A 63 11.74 20.22 21.39
N GLY A 64 12.76 20.97 21.83
CA GLY A 64 14.15 20.54 21.68
C GLY A 64 15.20 21.64 21.77
N LEU A 65 15.24 22.42 22.86
CA LEU A 65 16.42 23.21 23.21
C LEU A 65 16.78 22.98 24.69
N GLN A 66 17.94 22.38 24.90
CA GLN A 66 18.54 22.18 26.22
C GLN A 66 18.85 23.54 26.86
N LYS A 67 18.36 23.72 28.10
CA LYS A 67 18.71 24.84 28.97
C LYS A 67 20.21 24.82 29.26
N ILE A 68 20.89 25.91 28.97
CA ILE A 68 22.21 26.24 29.51
C ILE A 68 21.97 27.03 30.80
N ASP A 69 22.48 26.53 31.91
CA ASP A 69 22.51 27.22 33.21
C ASP A 69 23.45 28.43 33.12
N ASP A 70 22.90 29.64 33.29
CA ASP A 70 23.68 30.84 33.58
C ASP A 70 23.49 31.23 35.04
N THR A 71 24.60 31.19 35.77
CA THR A 71 24.78 31.65 37.14
C THR A 71 24.45 33.13 37.28
N GLU A 72 23.74 33.46 38.36
CA GLU A 72 23.39 34.81 38.80
C GLU A 72 24.60 35.77 38.88
N SER A 73 24.43 36.96 38.30
CA SER A 73 25.03 38.18 38.84
C SER A 73 24.02 39.32 38.74
N ASP A 74 23.63 39.80 39.93
CA ASP A 74 22.94 41.06 40.20
C ASP A 74 23.44 42.19 39.29
N ASP A 75 22.52 42.85 38.58
CA ASP A 75 22.49 44.31 38.59
C ASP A 75 21.09 44.79 38.18
N SER A 76 20.48 45.51 39.12
CA SER A 76 19.21 46.20 38.95
C SER A 76 19.35 47.26 37.86
N ASP A 77 18.45 47.28 36.87
CA ASP A 77 18.32 48.46 36.03
C ASP A 77 16.87 48.86 35.75
N HIS A 78 16.68 50.17 35.87
CA HIS A 78 15.41 50.86 35.92
C HIS A 78 14.65 50.78 34.59
N ALA A 79 13.32 50.60 34.66
CA ALA A 79 12.42 50.85 33.54
C ALA A 79 12.48 52.34 33.14
N VAL A 80 13.26 52.65 32.11
CA VAL A 80 13.25 53.97 31.47
C VAL A 80 12.11 54.01 30.46
N LYS A 81 11.10 54.84 30.74
CA LYS A 81 10.19 55.35 29.70
C LYS A 81 10.96 56.39 28.90
N ASP A 82 11.46 56.02 27.73
CA ASP A 82 12.10 56.99 26.84
C ASP A 82 11.07 57.88 26.14
N ASN A 83 11.31 59.18 26.22
CA ASN A 83 10.58 60.22 25.47
C ASN A 83 10.85 60.08 23.96
N PRO A 84 9.96 60.61 23.08
CA PRO A 84 10.20 60.64 21.65
C PRO A 84 11.54 61.33 21.35
N ILE A 85 12.41 60.65 20.60
CA ILE A 85 13.71 61.19 20.19
C ILE A 85 13.46 62.28 19.13
N GLU A 86 13.56 63.55 19.50
CA GLU A 86 13.79 64.65 18.55
C GLU A 86 15.28 64.63 18.14
N ASN A 87 15.53 64.61 16.82
CA ASN A 87 16.83 64.58 16.12
C ASN A 87 17.50 63.21 15.88
N SER A 88 16.99 62.52 14.87
CA SER A 88 17.78 62.00 13.74
C SER A 88 16.96 62.27 12.46
N ASN A 89 17.46 61.97 11.25
CA ASN A 89 16.86 62.36 9.95
C ASN A 89 15.48 61.71 9.63
N ILE A 90 14.56 61.68 10.59
CA ILE A 90 13.20 61.17 10.53
C ILE A 90 12.33 62.26 9.89
N GLN A 91 11.69 61.95 8.78
CA GLN A 91 10.81 62.93 8.13
C GLN A 91 9.62 63.25 9.03
N ASN A 92 9.26 64.53 9.15
CA ASN A 92 8.01 64.99 9.78
C ASN A 92 6.80 64.43 9.03
N ARG A 93 6.37 63.20 9.35
CA ARG A 93 5.12 62.60 8.88
C ARG A 93 3.97 63.15 9.73
N ASN A 94 2.83 63.45 9.11
CA ASN A 94 1.59 63.83 9.82
C ASN A 94 0.85 62.60 10.39
N VAL A 95 1.59 61.64 10.95
CA VAL A 95 1.06 60.39 11.53
C VAL A 95 1.68 60.24 12.92
N ASN A 96 0.89 59.81 13.91
CA ASN A 96 1.37 59.67 15.29
C ASN A 96 2.42 58.53 15.39
N VAL A 97 3.38 58.71 16.28
CA VAL A 97 4.34 57.66 16.64
C VAL A 97 3.73 56.79 17.73
N ILE A 98 3.67 55.48 17.50
CA ILE A 98 3.26 54.48 18.50
C ILE A 98 4.41 54.21 19.47
N ALA A 99 5.59 53.97 18.90
CA ALA A 99 6.78 53.58 19.66
C ALA A 99 8.04 53.95 18.88
N SER A 100 9.13 54.12 19.58
CA SER A 100 10.46 54.34 18.98
C SER A 100 11.53 53.82 19.90
N GLY A 101 12.72 53.55 19.38
CA GLY A 101 13.83 53.14 20.21
C GLY A 101 15.12 52.98 19.45
N ARG A 102 16.08 52.34 20.12
CA ARG A 102 17.41 52.06 19.61
C ARG A 102 17.86 50.68 20.11
N ASN A 103 18.44 49.87 19.23
CA ASN A 103 19.03 48.59 19.65
C ASN A 103 20.44 48.77 20.25
N SER A 104 21.06 47.70 20.74
CA SER A 104 22.42 47.77 21.29
C SER A 104 23.50 48.15 20.27
N GLY A 105 23.26 47.94 18.97
CA GLY A 105 24.14 48.34 17.86
C GLY A 105 23.98 49.80 17.43
N GLY A 106 23.13 50.59 18.11
CA GLY A 106 22.91 52.00 17.80
C GLY A 106 21.89 52.28 16.71
N MET A 107 21.37 51.25 16.04
CA MET A 107 20.31 51.37 15.03
C MET A 107 19.02 51.89 15.67
N THR A 108 18.50 52.99 15.13
CA THR A 108 17.25 53.60 15.59
C THR A 108 16.05 53.07 14.81
N TRP A 109 14.88 53.06 15.44
CA TRP A 109 13.63 52.71 14.78
C TRP A 109 12.46 53.54 15.32
N VAL A 110 11.46 53.77 14.46
CA VAL A 110 10.21 54.47 14.80
C VAL A 110 9.04 53.72 14.16
N LEU A 111 8.03 53.38 14.96
CA LEU A 111 6.77 52.79 14.51
C LEU A 111 5.67 53.85 14.54
N TYR A 112 4.98 54.01 13.43
CA TYR A 112 3.87 54.94 13.26
C TYR A 112 2.50 54.24 13.37
N GLU A 113 1.46 55.02 13.67
CA GLU A 113 0.07 54.55 13.81
C GLU A 113 -0.50 53.88 12.56
N ASP A 114 0.05 54.18 11.40
CA ASP A 114 -0.31 53.56 10.12
C ASP A 114 0.43 52.24 9.83
N GLY A 115 1.26 51.76 10.77
CA GLY A 115 1.99 50.50 10.66
C GLY A 115 3.32 50.59 9.91
N LEU A 116 3.77 51.79 9.54
CA LEU A 116 5.12 51.98 9.01
C LEU A 116 6.16 51.86 10.13
N LEU A 117 7.15 50.98 9.92
CA LEU A 117 8.36 50.90 10.71
C LEU A 117 9.53 51.54 9.94
N GLU A 118 9.96 52.72 10.39
CA GLU A 118 11.09 53.44 9.80
C GLU A 118 12.39 53.10 10.55
N LEU A 119 13.43 52.70 9.82
CA LEU A 119 14.73 52.28 10.34
C LEU A 119 15.83 53.28 9.98
N GLY A 120 16.53 53.76 10.99
CA GLY A 120 17.70 54.65 10.84
C GLY A 120 19.03 53.93 11.02
N GLY A 121 20.12 54.69 10.92
CA GLY A 121 21.46 54.12 10.81
C GLY A 121 22.01 53.54 12.12
N GLY A 122 22.97 52.63 11.99
CA GLY A 122 23.61 51.91 13.10
C GLY A 122 24.00 50.49 12.71
N SER A 123 24.15 49.59 13.67
CA SER A 123 24.38 48.17 13.41
C SER A 123 23.19 47.32 13.85
N TRP A 124 22.86 46.29 13.08
CA TRP A 124 21.87 45.30 13.49
C TRP A 124 22.33 44.57 14.75
N ALA A 125 21.39 44.33 15.66
CA ALA A 125 21.59 43.57 16.88
C ALA A 125 20.22 43.11 17.37
N LEU A 126 20.07 41.81 17.63
CA LEU A 126 18.80 41.20 18.04
C LEU A 126 18.37 41.64 19.46
N ARG A 127 19.34 41.90 20.35
CA ARG A 127 19.03 42.35 21.71
C ARG A 127 18.46 43.78 21.66
N ASN A 128 17.34 43.99 22.36
CA ASN A 128 16.65 45.28 22.53
C ASN A 128 15.99 45.84 21.26
N THR A 129 15.63 45.00 20.30
CA THR A 129 14.66 45.38 19.25
C THR A 129 13.24 45.28 19.82
N ASN A 130 12.85 46.26 20.63
CA ASN A 130 11.55 46.32 21.33
C ASN A 130 10.32 46.33 20.40
N TRP A 131 10.48 46.23 19.08
CA TRP A 131 9.36 46.05 18.16
C TRP A 131 8.70 44.67 18.23
N ASP A 132 9.26 43.71 18.99
CA ASP A 132 8.66 42.37 19.14
C ASP A 132 7.20 42.43 19.61
N ASN A 133 6.89 43.35 20.53
CA ASN A 133 5.51 43.59 21.00
C ASN A 133 4.58 44.20 19.95
N TYR A 134 5.14 44.69 18.85
CA TYR A 134 4.45 45.43 17.80
C TYR A 134 4.50 44.72 16.44
N LYS A 135 5.02 43.49 16.36
CA LYS A 135 5.18 42.72 15.12
C LYS A 135 3.91 42.63 14.28
N SER A 136 2.75 42.47 14.93
CA SER A 136 1.44 42.43 14.27
C SER A 136 0.97 43.79 13.75
N GLN A 137 1.55 44.90 14.19
CA GLN A 137 1.20 46.25 13.75
C GLN A 137 2.06 46.73 12.57
N VAL A 138 3.21 46.09 12.33
CA VAL A 138 4.10 46.44 11.22
C VAL A 138 3.50 45.93 9.90
N THR A 139 3.14 46.87 9.03
CA THR A 139 2.59 46.60 7.69
C THR A 139 3.56 46.98 6.58
N SER A 140 4.49 47.89 6.86
CA SER A 140 5.51 48.35 5.91
C SER A 140 6.80 48.70 6.64
N ILE A 141 7.93 48.54 5.97
CA ILE A 141 9.25 48.94 6.48
C ILE A 141 9.89 49.94 5.52
N LYS A 142 10.56 50.94 6.08
CA LYS A 142 11.39 51.87 5.32
C LYS A 142 12.74 52.07 5.97
N ILE A 143 13.81 51.75 5.25
CA ILE A 143 15.18 51.93 5.70
C ILE A 143 15.71 53.24 5.11
N ILE A 144 15.96 54.23 5.98
CA ILE A 144 16.29 55.61 5.56
C ILE A 144 17.77 55.97 5.69
N ASP A 145 18.58 55.08 6.28
CA ASP A 145 20.01 55.28 6.49
C ASP A 145 20.73 53.93 6.54
N THR A 146 22.06 53.94 6.45
CA THR A 146 22.88 52.74 6.34
C THR A 146 22.85 51.90 7.62
N ILE A 147 22.52 50.61 7.48
CA ILE A 147 22.56 49.64 8.57
C ILE A 147 23.70 48.65 8.32
N ASN A 148 24.65 48.58 9.24
CA ASN A 148 25.72 47.58 9.23
C ASN A 148 25.19 46.25 9.80
N PRO A 149 25.71 45.10 9.34
CA PRO A 149 25.40 43.81 9.96
C PRO A 149 25.87 43.79 11.43
N SER A 150 25.34 42.85 12.21
CA SER A 150 25.85 42.61 13.56
C SER A 150 27.33 42.20 13.51
N GLU A 151 28.10 42.56 14.54
CA GLU A 151 29.52 42.16 14.63
C GLU A 151 29.66 40.69 15.03
N GLY A 152 30.84 40.10 14.77
CA GLY A 152 31.17 38.72 15.15
C GLY A 152 31.43 37.79 13.97
N SER A 153 31.87 36.57 14.25
CA SER A 153 32.19 35.55 13.23
C SER A 153 30.97 35.01 12.49
N ASP A 154 29.79 35.15 13.07
CA ASP A 154 28.45 34.83 12.56
C ASP A 154 27.60 36.10 12.34
N GLY A 155 28.25 37.27 12.38
CA GLY A 155 27.63 38.57 12.26
C GLY A 155 26.85 38.76 10.95
N GLY A 156 25.71 39.42 11.00
CA GLY A 156 24.82 39.51 9.84
C GLY A 156 23.50 40.20 10.13
N PHE A 157 22.47 39.84 9.36
CA PHE A 157 21.09 40.30 9.50
C PHE A 157 20.18 39.19 10.03
N TYR A 158 20.70 38.41 10.97
CA TYR A 158 19.96 37.31 11.62
C TYR A 158 18.60 37.79 12.13
N ALA A 159 17.53 37.14 11.64
CA ALA A 159 16.15 37.38 12.04
C ALA A 159 15.65 38.84 11.93
N MET A 160 16.29 39.69 11.11
CA MET A 160 16.02 41.14 11.07
C MET A 160 14.55 41.49 10.87
N PHE A 161 13.84 40.76 10.00
CA PHE A 161 12.42 40.97 9.71
C PHE A 161 11.56 39.75 10.08
N SER A 162 12.09 38.84 10.92
CA SER A 162 11.41 37.60 11.26
C SER A 162 10.12 37.84 12.05
N ASN A 163 9.09 37.04 11.75
CA ASN A 163 7.78 37.03 12.41
C ASN A 163 7.03 38.36 12.30
N LEU A 164 7.02 38.97 11.11
CA LEU A 164 6.21 40.14 10.79
C LEU A 164 5.03 39.72 9.90
N PRO A 165 3.94 39.18 10.48
CA PRO A 165 2.91 38.48 9.72
C PRO A 165 2.11 39.39 8.78
N ASN A 166 2.02 40.69 9.10
CA ASN A 166 1.27 41.69 8.34
C ASN A 166 2.14 42.57 7.43
N LEU A 167 3.46 42.30 7.36
CA LEU A 167 4.39 43.07 6.53
C LEU A 167 4.11 42.82 5.04
N GLU A 168 3.78 43.87 4.30
CA GLU A 168 3.45 43.77 2.87
C GLU A 168 4.58 44.25 1.96
N ASN A 169 5.42 45.19 2.41
CA ASN A 169 6.46 45.81 1.62
C ASN A 169 7.64 46.30 2.47
N ILE A 170 8.82 46.35 1.84
CA ILE A 170 10.06 46.86 2.43
C ILE A 170 10.71 47.78 1.41
N GLU A 171 10.96 49.03 1.80
CA GLU A 171 11.70 50.02 1.03
C GLU A 171 13.08 50.24 1.64
N GLY A 172 14.11 50.46 0.80
CA GLY A 172 15.45 50.85 1.25
C GLY A 172 16.39 49.68 1.56
N LEU A 173 16.14 48.47 1.05
CA LEU A 173 17.02 47.31 1.26
C LEU A 173 18.45 47.54 0.74
N GLU A 174 18.66 48.45 -0.21
CA GLU A 174 19.97 48.93 -0.66
C GLU A 174 20.81 49.64 0.42
N ASN A 175 20.19 50.05 1.53
CA ASN A 175 20.89 50.65 2.67
C ASN A 175 21.45 49.60 3.65
N LEU A 176 21.21 48.31 3.41
CA LEU A 176 21.84 47.22 4.17
C LEU A 176 23.22 46.90 3.60
N LYS A 177 24.25 46.96 4.44
CA LYS A 177 25.62 46.56 4.07
C LYS A 177 25.79 45.04 4.06
N THR A 178 25.20 44.42 3.05
CA THR A 178 25.18 42.96 2.90
C THR A 178 26.54 42.37 2.55
N GLU A 179 27.46 43.14 1.97
CA GLU A 179 28.81 42.70 1.59
C GLU A 179 29.69 42.25 2.78
N ASP A 180 29.31 42.64 4.00
CA ASP A 180 29.99 42.28 5.24
C ASP A 180 29.21 41.25 6.07
N ALA A 181 28.00 40.87 5.65
CA ALA A 181 27.16 39.94 6.39
C ALA A 181 27.55 38.47 6.16
N VAL A 182 27.70 37.73 7.24
CA VAL A 182 27.95 36.27 7.27
C VAL A 182 26.65 35.49 7.45
N SER A 183 25.66 36.04 8.14
CA SER A 183 24.37 35.38 8.41
C SER A 183 23.17 36.15 7.86
N PHE A 184 22.32 35.47 7.11
CA PHE A 184 20.97 35.88 6.68
C PHE A 184 19.90 34.94 7.24
N THR A 185 20.26 34.10 8.22
CA THR A 185 19.37 33.12 8.81
C THR A 185 18.08 33.79 9.30
N SER A 186 16.95 33.22 8.90
CA SER A 186 15.60 33.67 9.23
C SER A 186 15.30 35.15 8.91
N MET A 187 16.06 35.82 8.03
CA MET A 187 15.92 37.27 7.82
C MET A 187 14.48 37.70 7.50
N PHE A 188 13.76 36.94 6.65
CA PHE A 188 12.35 37.19 6.30
C PHE A 188 11.43 36.06 6.77
N ASN A 189 11.85 35.27 7.76
CA ASN A 189 11.07 34.11 8.19
C ASN A 189 9.70 34.53 8.75
N ALA A 190 8.63 33.87 8.33
CA ALA A 190 7.24 34.14 8.71
C ALA A 190 6.76 35.58 8.43
N CYS A 191 7.26 36.18 7.34
CA CYS A 191 6.68 37.38 6.74
C CYS A 191 5.48 37.00 5.84
N ASN A 192 4.40 36.50 6.46
CA ASN A 192 3.29 35.83 5.77
C ASN A 192 2.63 36.68 4.67
N SER A 193 2.54 38.00 4.87
CA SER A 193 1.88 38.94 3.95
C SER A 193 2.80 39.56 2.90
N LEU A 194 4.10 39.28 2.95
CA LEU A 194 5.09 39.91 2.07
C LEU A 194 4.94 39.34 0.66
N LYS A 195 4.67 40.20 -0.33
CA LYS A 195 4.38 39.77 -1.71
C LYS A 195 5.61 39.81 -2.62
N THR A 196 6.42 40.84 -2.45
CA THR A 196 7.59 41.13 -3.27
C THR A 196 8.73 41.60 -2.39
N ILE A 197 9.96 41.21 -2.73
CA ILE A 197 11.17 41.62 -2.03
C ILE A 197 12.20 42.02 -3.07
N ASP A 198 12.67 43.26 -3.05
CA ASP A 198 13.75 43.70 -3.92
C ASP A 198 15.10 43.37 -3.28
N LEU A 199 15.72 42.29 -3.78
CA LEU A 199 17.02 41.79 -3.30
C LEU A 199 18.18 42.19 -4.23
N SER A 200 17.95 43.07 -5.20
CA SER A 200 18.92 43.39 -6.25
C SER A 200 20.23 44.01 -5.73
N SER A 201 20.18 44.64 -4.55
CA SER A 201 21.34 45.24 -3.88
C SER A 201 22.17 44.26 -3.05
N PHE A 202 21.71 43.01 -2.86
CA PHE A 202 22.36 42.08 -1.95
C PHE A 202 23.69 41.55 -2.51
N ASN A 203 24.73 41.55 -1.69
CA ASN A 203 25.98 40.86 -1.94
C ASN A 203 26.16 39.77 -0.88
N THR A 204 25.96 38.51 -1.27
CA THR A 204 26.03 37.37 -0.34
C THR A 204 27.36 36.64 -0.37
N SER A 205 28.40 37.20 -1.00
CA SER A 205 29.68 36.49 -1.22
C SER A 205 30.41 36.04 0.05
N LYS A 206 30.09 36.61 1.22
CA LYS A 206 30.59 36.20 2.55
C LYS A 206 29.60 35.35 3.36
N ALA A 207 28.37 35.19 2.89
CA ALA A 207 27.32 34.50 3.63
C ALA A 207 27.65 33.02 3.81
N LYS A 208 27.50 32.53 5.04
CA LYS A 208 27.64 31.12 5.43
C LYS A 208 26.33 30.52 5.92
N TYR A 209 25.46 31.35 6.49
CA TYR A 209 24.22 30.91 7.13
C TYR A 209 23.04 31.57 6.45
N MET A 210 22.15 30.78 5.85
CA MET A 210 20.93 31.25 5.18
C MET A 210 19.70 30.38 5.52
N THR A 211 19.81 29.55 6.56
CA THR A 211 18.74 28.68 7.05
C THR A 211 17.46 29.49 7.25
N LYS A 212 16.32 28.98 6.74
CA LYS A 212 14.99 29.61 6.85
C LYS A 212 14.86 31.05 6.34
N MET A 213 15.78 31.55 5.51
CA MET A 213 15.80 32.96 5.09
C MET A 213 14.45 33.48 4.58
N PHE A 214 13.72 32.68 3.80
CA PHE A 214 12.38 33.00 3.28
C PHE A 214 11.29 32.05 3.79
N SER A 215 11.57 31.23 4.80
CA SER A 215 10.61 30.25 5.31
C SER A 215 9.34 30.95 5.83
N GLY A 216 8.15 30.48 5.49
CA GLY A 216 6.88 31.09 5.93
C GLY A 216 6.53 32.40 5.20
N CYS A 217 7.22 32.74 4.12
CA CYS A 217 6.82 33.85 3.24
C CYS A 217 5.62 33.45 2.36
N HIS A 218 4.47 33.17 2.98
CA HIS A 218 3.29 32.58 2.34
C HIS A 218 2.82 33.32 1.09
N SER A 219 2.95 34.66 1.07
CA SER A 219 2.45 35.52 0.01
C SER A 219 3.45 35.85 -1.09
N VAL A 220 4.73 35.45 -0.97
CA VAL A 220 5.76 35.78 -1.97
C VAL A 220 5.46 35.05 -3.29
N GLU A 221 5.32 35.83 -4.37
CA GLU A 221 4.97 35.30 -5.69
C GLU A 221 6.21 35.04 -6.58
N SER A 222 7.29 35.77 -6.34
CA SER A 222 8.55 35.64 -7.06
C SER A 222 9.74 36.12 -6.23
N LEU A 223 10.91 35.54 -6.48
CA LEU A 223 12.19 35.95 -5.90
C LEU A 223 13.23 36.05 -7.02
N ASN A 224 13.89 37.19 -7.14
CA ASN A 224 15.05 37.33 -8.01
C ASN A 224 16.31 37.12 -7.17
N LEU A 225 17.01 36.01 -7.41
CA LEU A 225 18.21 35.60 -6.67
C LEU A 225 19.46 35.51 -7.57
N SER A 226 19.41 36.14 -8.75
CA SER A 226 20.49 36.07 -9.74
C SER A 226 21.82 36.65 -9.26
N ASN A 227 21.79 37.54 -8.26
CA ASN A 227 22.96 38.15 -7.62
C ASN A 227 23.51 37.37 -6.40
N PHE A 228 22.87 36.26 -6.01
CA PHE A 228 23.32 35.47 -4.85
C PHE A 228 24.55 34.63 -5.20
N ASP A 229 25.61 34.80 -4.42
CA ASP A 229 26.77 33.89 -4.34
C ASP A 229 26.62 33.05 -3.06
N THR A 230 26.38 31.75 -3.21
CA THR A 230 26.12 30.82 -2.10
C THR A 230 27.26 29.83 -1.85
N LYS A 231 28.44 30.05 -2.45
CA LYS A 231 29.56 29.08 -2.40
C LYS A 231 30.04 28.72 -0.99
N ASN A 232 29.82 29.61 -0.01
CA ASN A 232 30.25 29.42 1.37
C ASN A 232 29.14 28.87 2.28
N VAL A 233 27.94 28.65 1.75
CA VAL A 233 26.78 28.17 2.52
C VAL A 233 26.82 26.65 2.61
N GLU A 234 26.77 26.13 3.83
CA GLU A 234 26.78 24.68 4.11
C GLU A 234 25.39 24.14 4.46
N ASP A 235 24.50 24.99 4.99
CA ASP A 235 23.16 24.62 5.46
C ASP A 235 22.09 25.44 4.72
N TYR A 236 21.26 24.73 3.96
CA TYR A 236 20.13 25.28 3.19
C TYR A 236 18.77 24.92 3.80
N GLU A 237 18.76 24.45 5.05
CA GLU A 237 17.55 23.99 5.71
C GLU A 237 16.41 25.00 5.61
N SER A 238 15.27 24.51 5.11
CA SER A 238 13.99 25.23 5.02
C SER A 238 14.07 26.60 4.35
N MET A 239 15.08 26.89 3.53
CA MET A 239 15.32 28.24 2.99
C MET A 239 14.08 28.86 2.33
N PHE A 240 13.30 28.07 1.60
CA PHE A 240 12.07 28.47 0.91
C PHE A 240 10.82 27.73 1.43
N SER A 241 10.90 27.09 2.60
CA SER A 241 9.78 26.31 3.15
C SER A 241 8.53 27.18 3.30
N GLU A 242 7.36 26.66 2.97
CA GLU A 242 6.08 27.34 3.10
C GLU A 242 5.93 28.62 2.25
N CYS A 243 6.73 28.81 1.20
CA CYS A 243 6.47 29.84 0.19
C CYS A 243 5.26 29.48 -0.69
N TYR A 244 4.05 29.48 -0.11
CA TYR A 244 2.84 28.90 -0.69
C TYR A 244 2.49 29.43 -2.08
N LYS A 245 2.73 30.72 -2.37
CA LYS A 245 2.41 31.35 -3.66
C LYS A 245 3.52 31.31 -4.69
N LEU A 246 4.73 30.88 -4.33
CA LEU A 246 5.84 30.82 -5.27
C LEU A 246 5.53 29.78 -6.34
N SER A 247 5.48 30.21 -7.60
CA SER A 247 5.12 29.35 -8.73
C SER A 247 6.32 28.86 -9.54
N HIS A 248 7.39 29.65 -9.58
CA HIS A 248 8.62 29.36 -10.29
C HIS A 248 9.80 29.84 -9.43
N LEU A 249 10.91 29.10 -9.47
CA LEU A 249 12.13 29.49 -8.77
C LEU A 249 13.36 29.14 -9.61
N ASP A 250 14.13 30.16 -9.96
CA ASP A 250 15.40 29.99 -10.67
C ASP A 250 16.57 30.08 -9.68
N LEU A 251 17.28 28.96 -9.48
CA LEU A 251 18.46 28.87 -8.60
C LEU A 251 19.76 28.63 -9.39
N SER A 252 19.80 28.95 -10.68
CA SER A 252 21.00 28.75 -11.52
C SER A 252 22.25 29.50 -11.03
N SER A 253 22.12 30.54 -10.21
CA SER A 253 23.22 31.27 -9.57
C SER A 253 23.82 30.54 -8.36
N PHE A 254 23.12 29.55 -7.79
CA PHE A 254 23.54 28.90 -6.56
C PHE A 254 24.74 27.98 -6.81
N ASN A 255 25.71 28.04 -5.91
CA ASN A 255 26.79 27.06 -5.79
C ASN A 255 26.57 26.27 -4.49
N THR A 256 26.25 24.98 -4.62
CA THR A 256 25.96 24.08 -3.49
C THR A 256 27.10 23.10 -3.20
N GLU A 257 28.31 23.32 -3.70
CA GLU A 257 29.43 22.36 -3.56
C GLU A 257 29.77 22.03 -2.09
N ASN A 258 29.56 23.00 -1.19
CA ASN A 258 29.80 22.85 0.24
C ASN A 258 28.54 22.47 1.04
N ALA A 259 27.39 22.27 0.38
CA ALA A 259 26.15 21.94 1.05
C ALA A 259 26.23 20.57 1.75
N THR A 260 25.86 20.55 3.03
CA THR A 260 25.76 19.33 3.84
C THR A 260 24.33 19.03 4.29
N ILE A 261 23.46 20.04 4.36
CA ILE A 261 22.05 19.92 4.76
C ILE A 261 21.16 20.64 3.74
N MET A 262 20.15 19.94 3.23
CA MET A 262 19.08 20.48 2.35
C MET A 262 17.68 20.11 2.87
N ARG A 263 17.57 19.87 4.20
CA ARG A 263 16.32 19.45 4.83
C ARG A 263 15.21 20.49 4.57
N GLY A 264 14.08 20.03 4.04
CA GLY A 264 12.88 20.86 3.88
C GLY A 264 13.04 22.10 3.00
N MET A 265 14.08 22.19 2.16
CA MET A 265 14.44 23.42 1.45
C MET A 265 13.27 24.03 0.67
N PHE A 266 12.41 23.20 0.07
CA PHE A 266 11.21 23.59 -0.66
C PHE A 266 9.92 23.00 -0.07
N SER A 267 9.96 22.56 1.20
CA SER A 267 8.81 21.92 1.84
C SER A 267 7.61 22.85 1.85
N PHE A 268 6.43 22.33 1.56
CA PHE A 268 5.18 23.09 1.46
C PHE A 268 5.21 24.27 0.47
N CYS A 269 6.04 24.26 -0.57
CA CYS A 269 5.89 25.18 -1.70
C CYS A 269 4.68 24.75 -2.57
N LEU A 270 3.46 24.94 -2.06
CA LEU A 270 2.23 24.31 -2.57
C LEU A 270 1.94 24.61 -4.06
N ASN A 271 2.27 25.82 -4.54
CA ASN A 271 2.03 26.26 -5.91
C ASN A 271 3.26 26.19 -6.83
N LEU A 272 4.40 25.66 -6.36
CA LEU A 272 5.62 25.58 -7.15
C LEU A 272 5.45 24.60 -8.31
N GLN A 273 5.52 25.10 -9.54
CA GLN A 273 5.32 24.34 -10.78
C GLN A 273 6.63 23.99 -11.47
N GLU A 274 7.64 24.85 -11.34
CA GLU A 274 8.95 24.69 -11.95
C GLU A 274 10.04 25.21 -11.02
N ILE A 275 11.14 24.47 -10.97
CA ILE A 275 12.34 24.85 -10.24
C ILE A 275 13.58 24.54 -11.07
N ASN A 276 14.48 25.51 -11.20
CA ASN A 276 15.75 25.31 -11.87
C ASN A 276 16.83 24.92 -10.85
N LEU A 277 17.24 23.66 -10.87
CA LEU A 277 18.30 23.09 -10.02
C LEU A 277 19.57 22.75 -10.80
N SER A 278 19.75 23.28 -12.02
CA SER A 278 20.82 22.84 -12.92
C SER A 278 22.24 23.05 -12.37
N SER A 279 22.44 23.98 -11.43
CA SER A 279 23.74 24.27 -10.81
C SER A 279 24.04 23.44 -9.55
N PHE A 280 23.08 22.63 -9.09
CA PHE A 280 23.23 21.91 -7.82
C PHE A 280 24.27 20.80 -7.93
N ASN A 281 25.21 20.80 -6.99
CA ASN A 281 26.09 19.69 -6.67
C ASN A 281 25.74 19.21 -5.26
N THR A 282 25.23 17.98 -5.14
CA THR A 282 24.78 17.42 -3.86
C THR A 282 25.75 16.41 -3.25
N THR A 283 26.97 16.29 -3.79
CA THR A 283 27.93 15.23 -3.41
C THR A 283 28.22 15.20 -1.91
N ASN A 284 28.21 16.35 -1.23
CA ASN A 284 28.51 16.47 0.20
C ASN A 284 27.26 16.46 1.11
N VAL A 285 26.07 16.44 0.52
CA VAL A 285 24.81 16.50 1.26
C VAL A 285 24.59 15.19 2.03
N LYS A 286 24.23 15.33 3.31
CA LYS A 286 23.96 14.22 4.23
C LYS A 286 22.47 14.06 4.55
N ASN A 287 21.73 15.17 4.57
CA ASN A 287 20.31 15.17 4.91
C ASN A 287 19.47 15.88 3.83
N MET A 288 18.53 15.13 3.23
CA MET A 288 17.55 15.58 2.23
C MET A 288 16.10 15.35 2.68
N GLU A 289 15.89 15.13 3.98
CA GLU A 289 14.56 14.93 4.56
C GLU A 289 13.61 16.09 4.18
N PHE A 290 12.37 15.77 3.81
CA PHE A 290 11.33 16.73 3.39
C PHE A 290 11.68 17.67 2.21
N MET A 291 12.77 17.47 1.47
CA MET A 291 13.31 18.48 0.53
C MET A 291 12.26 19.04 -0.44
N PHE A 292 11.40 18.18 -1.00
CA PHE A 292 10.29 18.55 -1.90
C PHE A 292 8.91 18.17 -1.34
N ALA A 293 8.80 17.94 -0.04
CA ALA A 293 7.54 17.55 0.58
C ALA A 293 6.45 18.61 0.34
N HIS A 294 5.24 18.16 0.04
CA HIS A 294 4.08 18.99 -0.28
C HIS A 294 4.29 20.00 -1.44
N CYS A 295 5.26 19.78 -2.34
CA CYS A 295 5.33 20.48 -3.63
C CYS A 295 4.21 19.96 -4.57
N ARG A 296 2.96 20.19 -4.20
CA ARG A 296 1.75 19.56 -4.79
C ARG A 296 1.51 19.97 -6.23
N ALA A 297 2.05 21.10 -6.68
CA ALA A 297 1.89 21.61 -8.03
C ALA A 297 3.01 21.21 -9.01
N LEU A 298 4.10 20.62 -8.52
CA LEU A 298 5.30 20.30 -9.30
C LEU A 298 5.00 19.14 -10.25
N LYS A 299 5.24 19.35 -11.56
CA LYS A 299 4.95 18.36 -12.60
C LYS A 299 6.18 17.62 -13.11
N ASN A 300 7.30 18.32 -13.17
CA ASN A 300 8.58 17.80 -13.63
C ASN A 300 9.66 18.29 -12.67
N LEU A 301 10.66 17.45 -12.47
CA LEU A 301 11.81 17.75 -11.64
C LEU A 301 13.04 17.08 -12.26
N ASP A 302 14.02 17.90 -12.66
CA ASP A 302 15.29 17.40 -13.18
C ASP A 302 16.29 17.26 -12.02
N LEU A 303 16.65 16.01 -11.72
CA LEU A 303 17.62 15.65 -10.68
C LEU A 303 18.86 14.94 -11.26
N SER A 304 19.11 15.08 -12.57
CA SER A 304 20.21 14.40 -13.24
C SER A 304 21.60 14.74 -12.66
N ASN A 305 21.76 15.93 -12.09
CA ASN A 305 22.99 16.39 -11.43
C ASN A 305 23.12 15.96 -9.95
N PHE A 306 22.09 15.31 -9.37
CA PHE A 306 22.14 14.91 -7.97
C PHE A 306 23.04 13.68 -7.80
N ASN A 307 23.98 13.79 -6.86
CA ASN A 307 24.78 12.71 -6.34
C ASN A 307 24.46 12.53 -4.86
N THR A 308 23.84 11.42 -4.48
CA THR A 308 23.37 11.16 -3.11
C THR A 308 24.27 10.24 -2.31
N VAL A 309 25.51 9.98 -2.77
CA VAL A 309 26.39 8.97 -2.16
C VAL A 309 26.63 9.18 -0.66
N ASN A 310 26.62 10.41 -0.17
CA ASN A 310 26.83 10.75 1.23
C ASN A 310 25.53 10.99 2.03
N VAL A 311 24.36 10.87 1.38
CA VAL A 311 23.07 11.06 2.03
C VAL A 311 22.79 9.88 2.96
N THR A 312 22.42 10.19 4.21
CA THR A 312 22.03 9.20 5.22
C THR A 312 20.53 9.24 5.52
N ASN A 313 19.87 10.37 5.29
CA ASN A 313 18.43 10.52 5.49
C ASN A 313 17.76 11.22 4.29
N MET A 314 16.73 10.59 3.72
CA MET A 314 15.85 11.17 2.69
C MET A 314 14.37 10.84 2.96
N SER A 315 14.00 10.65 4.22
CA SER A 315 12.60 10.49 4.63
C SER A 315 11.75 11.65 4.08
N ASN A 316 10.53 11.33 3.65
CA ASN A 316 9.57 12.31 3.14
C ASN A 316 10.04 13.18 1.96
N MET A 317 11.13 12.82 1.25
CA MET A 317 11.73 13.69 0.23
C MET A 317 10.72 14.12 -0.85
N PHE A 318 9.84 13.22 -1.28
CA PHE A 318 8.78 13.47 -2.28
C PHE A 318 7.37 13.29 -1.73
N PHE A 319 7.20 13.40 -0.40
CA PHE A 319 5.92 13.25 0.29
C PHE A 319 4.86 14.22 -0.28
N TYR A 320 3.67 13.74 -0.62
CA TYR A 320 2.56 14.58 -1.15
C TYR A 320 2.91 15.39 -2.41
N THR A 321 3.77 14.87 -3.29
CA THR A 321 4.07 15.46 -4.61
C THR A 321 2.99 15.08 -5.65
N TRP A 322 1.74 15.44 -5.37
CA TRP A 322 0.55 14.94 -6.08
C TRP A 322 0.57 15.05 -7.61
N LYS A 323 1.19 16.11 -8.17
CA LYS A 323 1.21 16.34 -9.62
C LYS A 323 2.46 15.83 -10.35
N LEU A 324 3.38 15.19 -9.65
CA LEU A 324 4.58 14.66 -10.25
C LEU A 324 4.23 13.41 -11.07
N GLU A 325 4.31 13.50 -12.40
CA GLU A 325 3.88 12.42 -13.31
C GLU A 325 4.96 11.36 -13.53
N LYS A 326 6.22 11.78 -13.43
CA LYS A 326 7.41 10.96 -13.62
C LYS A 326 8.58 11.56 -12.85
N ILE A 327 9.53 10.72 -12.47
CA ILE A 327 10.80 11.16 -11.90
C ILE A 327 11.90 10.19 -12.33
N ASP A 328 13.04 10.74 -12.70
CA ASP A 328 14.24 9.95 -12.98
C ASP A 328 15.16 10.04 -11.76
N LEU A 329 15.39 8.90 -11.11
CA LEU A 329 16.25 8.76 -9.94
C LEU A 329 17.48 7.90 -10.24
N SER A 330 17.83 7.71 -11.52
CA SER A 330 18.95 6.85 -11.95
C SER A 330 20.33 7.36 -11.50
N SER A 331 20.47 8.66 -11.21
CA SER A 331 21.68 9.27 -10.68
C SER A 331 21.90 9.02 -9.18
N PHE A 332 20.87 8.55 -8.46
CA PHE A 332 20.92 8.40 -7.01
C PHE A 332 21.79 7.19 -6.63
N ASP A 333 22.72 7.41 -5.71
CA ASP A 333 23.45 6.37 -4.98
C ASP A 333 22.99 6.41 -3.52
N VAL A 334 22.24 5.39 -3.11
CA VAL A 334 21.56 5.37 -1.81
C VAL A 334 22.17 4.40 -0.80
N ARG A 335 23.37 3.90 -1.07
CA ARG A 335 24.02 2.87 -0.25
C ARG A 335 24.23 3.27 1.21
N ASN A 336 24.30 4.56 1.50
CA ASN A 336 24.49 5.10 2.85
C ASN A 336 23.19 5.58 3.51
N VAL A 337 22.05 5.49 2.83
CA VAL A 337 20.76 5.95 3.34
C VAL A 337 20.20 4.93 4.33
N SER A 338 19.88 5.37 5.54
CA SER A 338 19.28 4.54 6.59
C SER A 338 17.77 4.76 6.75
N ASN A 339 17.24 5.90 6.31
CA ASN A 339 15.82 6.25 6.48
C ASN A 339 15.15 6.66 5.16
N PHE A 340 14.12 5.90 4.78
CA PHE A 340 13.22 6.11 3.64
C PHE A 340 11.74 6.24 4.06
N ASP A 341 11.47 6.56 5.33
CA ASP A 341 10.11 6.70 5.82
C ASP A 341 9.35 7.73 4.97
N ALA A 342 8.18 7.34 4.48
CA ALA A 342 7.29 8.13 3.64
C ALA A 342 7.98 8.76 2.40
N PHE A 343 9.06 8.13 1.89
CA PHE A 343 9.90 8.67 0.82
C PHE A 343 9.11 9.23 -0.38
N MET A 344 8.10 8.49 -0.86
CA MET A 344 7.20 8.89 -1.94
C MET A 344 5.73 8.71 -1.59
N GLU A 345 5.39 8.69 -0.29
CA GLU A 345 3.99 8.57 0.12
C GLU A 345 3.16 9.71 -0.47
N GLN A 346 2.00 9.37 -1.04
CA GLN A 346 1.11 10.30 -1.74
C GLN A 346 1.71 10.94 -3.01
N ALA A 347 2.66 10.32 -3.71
CA ALA A 347 3.07 10.74 -5.06
C ALA A 347 2.11 10.18 -6.14
N ASN A 348 0.84 10.65 -6.11
CA ASN A 348 -0.32 9.93 -6.70
C ASN A 348 -0.34 9.83 -8.22
N MET A 349 0.44 10.61 -8.96
CA MET A 349 0.41 10.60 -10.44
C MET A 349 1.50 9.72 -11.08
N ILE A 350 2.47 9.22 -10.31
CA ILE A 350 3.53 8.34 -10.82
C ILE A 350 2.94 6.96 -11.10
N LYS A 351 3.02 6.51 -12.36
CA LYS A 351 2.50 5.20 -12.78
C LYS A 351 3.53 4.08 -12.76
N THR A 352 4.78 4.43 -13.05
CA THR A 352 5.89 3.50 -13.14
C THR A 352 7.09 4.12 -12.46
N LEU A 353 7.73 3.34 -11.59
CA LEU A 353 8.91 3.77 -10.86
C LEU A 353 10.00 2.71 -10.97
N ASP A 354 11.12 3.09 -11.58
CA ASP A 354 12.32 2.26 -11.69
C ASP A 354 13.37 2.75 -10.70
N LEU A 355 13.69 1.89 -9.74
CA LEU A 355 14.72 2.07 -8.71
C LEU A 355 15.72 0.91 -8.76
N SER A 356 16.04 0.37 -9.94
CA SER A 356 17.03 -0.71 -10.14
C SER A 356 18.44 -0.37 -9.63
N ASN A 357 18.75 0.92 -9.48
CA ASN A 357 19.99 1.42 -8.90
C ASN A 357 19.97 1.47 -7.35
N PHE A 358 18.81 1.33 -6.70
CA PHE A 358 18.69 1.52 -5.26
C PHE A 358 19.19 0.28 -4.49
N VAL A 359 20.44 0.33 -4.06
CA VAL A 359 21.05 -0.65 -3.15
C VAL A 359 20.86 -0.16 -1.71
N THR A 360 19.92 -0.78 -0.98
CA THR A 360 19.47 -0.27 0.33
C THR A 360 19.95 -1.10 1.53
N GLU A 361 21.14 -1.70 1.47
CA GLU A 361 21.70 -2.53 2.55
C GLU A 361 21.96 -1.79 3.88
N SER A 362 21.97 -0.46 3.87
CA SER A 362 22.08 0.39 5.07
C SER A 362 20.71 0.83 5.60
N CYS A 363 19.63 0.55 4.89
CA CYS A 363 18.27 0.95 5.27
C CYS A 363 17.84 0.27 6.56
N THR A 364 17.52 1.08 7.57
CA THR A 364 16.96 0.63 8.85
C THR A 364 15.45 0.83 8.90
N THR A 365 14.90 1.85 8.23
CA THR A 365 13.45 2.12 8.23
C THR A 365 12.96 2.64 6.88
N ALA A 366 11.78 2.18 6.48
CA ALA A 366 11.10 2.55 5.24
C ALA A 366 9.57 2.46 5.40
N ILE A 367 9.06 2.97 6.52
CA ILE A 367 7.62 3.00 6.81
C ILE A 367 6.92 3.79 5.70
N SER A 368 5.85 3.25 5.12
CA SER A 368 5.05 3.95 4.11
C SER A 368 5.84 4.44 2.89
N ALA A 369 7.02 3.90 2.58
CA ALA A 369 7.92 4.44 1.54
C ALA A 369 7.23 4.66 0.18
N PHE A 370 6.30 3.76 -0.19
CA PHE A 370 5.47 3.85 -1.38
C PHE A 370 3.98 3.69 -1.05
N ALA A 371 3.53 4.24 0.08
CA ALA A 371 2.12 4.20 0.48
C ALA A 371 1.28 5.24 -0.25
N ASN A 372 -0.03 4.97 -0.35
CA ASN A 372 -1.04 5.89 -0.86
C ASN A 372 -0.71 6.45 -2.26
N MET A 373 0.01 5.69 -3.10
CA MET A 373 0.34 6.11 -4.47
C MET A 373 -0.74 5.63 -5.44
N ASP A 374 -1.84 6.37 -5.55
CA ASP A 374 -3.08 5.96 -6.25
C ASP A 374 -2.93 5.52 -7.72
N SER A 375 -1.83 5.91 -8.40
CA SER A 375 -1.58 5.53 -9.80
C SER A 375 -0.41 4.55 -9.98
N LEU A 376 0.33 4.19 -8.94
CA LEU A 376 1.54 3.38 -9.09
C LEU A 376 1.17 1.93 -9.40
N GLU A 377 1.35 1.56 -10.67
CA GLU A 377 1.05 0.21 -11.18
C GLU A 377 2.31 -0.65 -11.28
N ILE A 378 3.47 -0.06 -11.55
CA ILE A 378 4.72 -0.80 -11.79
C ILE A 378 5.83 -0.25 -10.90
N LEU A 379 6.40 -1.11 -10.06
CA LEU A 379 7.52 -0.78 -9.19
C LEU A 379 8.68 -1.76 -9.41
N HIS A 380 9.87 -1.24 -9.70
CA HIS A 380 11.06 -2.04 -9.92
C HIS A 380 12.13 -1.72 -8.88
N ILE A 381 12.29 -2.61 -7.89
CA ILE A 381 13.19 -2.46 -6.73
C ILE A 381 14.05 -3.74 -6.49
N PRO A 382 14.73 -4.30 -7.52
CA PRO A 382 15.41 -5.59 -7.44
C PRO A 382 16.61 -5.62 -6.48
N LYS A 383 17.11 -4.46 -6.03
CA LYS A 383 18.26 -4.35 -5.11
C LYS A 383 17.89 -3.78 -3.75
N TRP A 384 16.58 -3.61 -3.51
CA TRP A 384 16.10 -3.19 -2.21
C TRP A 384 16.26 -4.34 -1.21
N SER A 385 16.92 -4.06 -0.08
CA SER A 385 17.16 -5.00 1.00
C SER A 385 16.32 -4.66 2.22
N THR A 386 15.70 -5.68 2.84
CA THR A 386 15.01 -5.55 4.12
C THR A 386 15.77 -6.22 5.27
N LEU A 387 16.96 -6.78 5.00
CA LEU A 387 17.71 -7.60 5.96
C LEU A 387 18.16 -6.86 7.23
N LYS A 388 18.45 -5.55 7.12
CA LYS A 388 18.77 -4.69 8.29
C LYS A 388 17.59 -3.81 8.72
N SER A 389 16.50 -3.82 7.96
CA SER A 389 15.36 -2.96 8.24
C SER A 389 14.62 -3.46 9.47
N THR A 390 14.46 -2.59 10.46
CA THR A 390 13.66 -2.87 11.66
C THR A 390 12.20 -2.52 11.45
N ASN A 391 11.88 -1.66 10.49
CA ASN A 391 10.50 -1.24 10.21
C ASN A 391 10.26 -0.91 8.73
N HIS A 392 9.25 -1.57 8.16
CA HIS A 392 8.76 -1.37 6.80
C HIS A 392 7.23 -1.53 6.76
N ARG A 393 6.57 -1.09 7.85
CA ARG A 393 5.11 -1.05 7.93
C ARG A 393 4.54 -0.19 6.82
N ALA A 394 3.43 -0.62 6.25
CA ALA A 394 2.68 0.11 5.23
C ALA A 394 3.47 0.44 3.95
N PHE A 395 4.56 -0.28 3.67
CA PHE A 395 5.45 -0.01 2.54
C PHE A 395 4.72 0.14 1.18
N PHE A 396 3.63 -0.60 0.96
CA PHE A 396 2.78 -0.54 -0.24
C PHE A 396 1.32 -0.18 0.06
N GLU A 397 1.00 0.37 1.25
CA GLU A 397 -0.38 0.59 1.66
C GLU A 397 -1.17 1.37 0.61
N LYS A 398 -2.40 0.92 0.30
CA LYS A 398 -3.31 1.57 -0.65
C LYS A 398 -2.68 1.89 -2.02
N THR A 399 -1.73 1.07 -2.46
CA THR A 399 -1.05 1.26 -3.74
C THR A 399 -1.45 0.16 -4.74
N PRO A 400 -1.98 0.50 -5.93
CA PRO A 400 -2.60 -0.46 -6.83
C PRO A 400 -1.59 -1.18 -7.73
N LEU A 401 -0.51 -1.72 -7.14
CA LEU A 401 0.52 -2.43 -7.89
C LEU A 401 -0.08 -3.54 -8.76
N LYS A 402 0.30 -3.52 -10.04
CA LYS A 402 0.03 -4.56 -11.05
C LYS A 402 1.30 -5.30 -11.43
N GLN A 403 2.47 -4.72 -11.19
CA GLN A 403 3.75 -5.38 -11.38
C GLN A 403 4.75 -4.92 -10.34
N ILE A 404 5.47 -5.86 -9.76
CA ILE A 404 6.57 -5.58 -8.84
C ILE A 404 7.78 -6.46 -9.18
N SER A 405 8.97 -5.86 -9.22
CA SER A 405 10.23 -6.59 -9.28
C SER A 405 11.00 -6.41 -7.98
N ILE A 406 11.32 -7.53 -7.36
CA ILE A 406 12.01 -7.59 -6.07
C ILE A 406 13.14 -8.61 -6.13
N GLY A 407 14.16 -8.37 -5.32
CA GLY A 407 15.36 -9.20 -5.22
C GLY A 407 15.34 -10.17 -4.04
N GLU A 408 16.32 -11.07 -4.01
CA GLU A 408 16.49 -12.07 -2.93
C GLU A 408 16.58 -11.49 -1.51
N ASN A 409 17.05 -10.25 -1.38
CA ASN A 409 17.21 -9.58 -0.08
C ASN A 409 15.95 -8.81 0.37
N PHE A 410 14.86 -8.87 -0.42
CA PHE A 410 13.59 -8.23 -0.09
C PHE A 410 12.64 -9.25 0.55
N GLN A 411 12.67 -9.35 1.87
CA GLN A 411 11.69 -10.14 2.62
C GLN A 411 10.35 -9.41 2.66
N MET A 412 9.32 -10.03 2.08
CA MET A 412 7.95 -9.53 2.13
C MET A 412 7.30 -9.85 3.49
N ALA A 413 6.41 -8.97 3.95
CA ALA A 413 5.61 -9.19 5.15
C ALA A 413 4.19 -8.66 4.99
N SER A 414 3.22 -9.26 5.71
CA SER A 414 1.80 -8.88 5.61
C SER A 414 1.53 -7.43 6.00
N TYR A 415 2.28 -6.89 6.95
CA TYR A 415 2.18 -5.50 7.38
C TYR A 415 2.78 -4.48 6.39
N MET A 416 3.37 -4.92 5.28
CA MET A 416 3.69 -4.05 4.14
C MET A 416 2.44 -3.68 3.32
N TYR A 417 1.31 -4.37 3.55
CA TYR A 417 0.03 -4.15 2.88
C TYR A 417 0.10 -4.19 1.35
N LEU A 418 0.75 -5.22 0.80
CA LEU A 418 0.67 -5.49 -0.64
C LEU A 418 -0.80 -5.63 -1.07
N ARG A 419 -1.14 -5.06 -2.24
CA ARG A 419 -2.50 -5.02 -2.76
C ARG A 419 -3.20 -6.39 -2.72
N ASN A 420 -4.43 -6.38 -2.20
CA ASN A 420 -5.35 -7.50 -2.34
C ASN A 420 -5.95 -7.53 -3.76
N LEU A 421 -5.90 -8.70 -4.38
CA LEU A 421 -6.45 -8.93 -5.70
C LEU A 421 -7.97 -9.11 -5.66
N SER A 422 -8.64 -8.69 -6.72
CA SER A 422 -10.05 -9.02 -6.91
C SER A 422 -10.24 -10.52 -7.17
N ASN A 423 -11.48 -11.00 -7.10
CA ASN A 423 -11.80 -12.42 -7.28
C ASN A 423 -11.38 -13.02 -8.63
N ASN A 424 -11.04 -12.19 -9.62
CA ASN A 424 -10.63 -12.62 -10.95
C ASN A 424 -9.19 -12.19 -11.26
N GLU A 425 -8.39 -11.83 -10.26
CA GLU A 425 -6.99 -11.45 -10.45
C GLU A 425 -6.09 -12.45 -9.72
N VAL A 426 -4.94 -12.77 -10.30
CA VAL A 426 -3.86 -13.53 -9.66
C VAL A 426 -2.51 -12.88 -9.91
N TRP A 427 -1.58 -13.02 -8.96
CA TRP A 427 -0.18 -12.73 -9.21
C TRP A 427 0.41 -13.88 -10.02
N VAL A 428 1.25 -13.54 -10.99
CA VAL A 428 1.94 -14.48 -11.87
C VAL A 428 3.43 -14.16 -11.84
N ASP A 429 4.25 -15.17 -11.61
CA ASP A 429 5.71 -15.07 -11.65
C ASP A 429 6.25 -15.31 -13.08
N LEU A 430 7.57 -15.21 -13.26
CA LEU A 430 8.23 -15.45 -14.57
C LEU A 430 8.05 -16.88 -15.11
N ASN A 431 7.63 -17.84 -14.28
CA ASN A 431 7.39 -19.24 -14.66
C ASN A 431 5.89 -19.54 -14.88
N ASN A 432 5.03 -18.50 -14.92
CA ASN A 432 3.58 -18.61 -15.01
C ASN A 432 2.91 -19.30 -13.81
N GLU A 433 3.54 -19.27 -12.63
CA GLU A 433 2.93 -19.76 -11.40
C GLU A 433 1.91 -18.76 -10.88
N GLU A 434 0.69 -19.21 -10.59
CA GLU A 434 -0.42 -18.38 -10.13
C GLU A 434 -0.46 -18.32 -8.59
N LEU A 435 -0.49 -17.13 -8.02
CA LEU A 435 -0.36 -16.88 -6.59
C LEU A 435 -1.43 -15.90 -6.10
N SER A 436 -2.01 -16.17 -4.94
CA SER A 436 -2.76 -15.15 -4.19
C SER A 436 -1.78 -14.17 -3.54
N THR A 437 -2.24 -12.97 -3.14
CA THR A 437 -1.40 -12.00 -2.41
C THR A 437 -0.76 -12.61 -1.15
N VAL A 438 -1.51 -13.44 -0.41
CA VAL A 438 -0.99 -14.10 0.80
C VAL A 438 0.08 -15.13 0.45
N ASN A 439 -0.16 -15.96 -0.57
CA ASN A 439 0.80 -17.00 -0.95
C ASN A 439 2.06 -16.43 -1.60
N LEU A 440 1.96 -15.28 -2.27
CA LEU A 440 3.11 -14.58 -2.86
C LEU A 440 4.20 -14.28 -1.83
N ILE A 441 3.79 -13.83 -0.64
CA ILE A 441 4.70 -13.46 0.46
C ILE A 441 5.58 -14.65 0.82
N ASP A 442 4.98 -15.78 1.18
CA ASP A 442 5.70 -16.99 1.56
C ASP A 442 6.48 -17.58 0.37
N TYR A 443 5.89 -17.56 -0.82
CA TYR A 443 6.50 -18.06 -2.05
C TYR A 443 7.81 -17.35 -2.37
N HIS A 444 7.82 -16.01 -2.30
CA HIS A 444 9.02 -15.22 -2.55
C HIS A 444 10.08 -15.45 -1.48
N ASN A 445 9.68 -15.33 -0.21
CA ASN A 445 10.57 -15.46 0.94
C ASN A 445 11.24 -16.84 1.01
N ASN A 446 10.55 -17.91 0.60
CA ASN A 446 11.11 -19.27 0.59
C ASN A 446 12.03 -19.54 -0.61
N ARG A 447 11.79 -18.93 -1.77
CA ARG A 447 12.67 -19.07 -2.93
C ARG A 447 13.97 -18.29 -2.76
N GLY A 448 13.88 -17.07 -2.25
CA GLY A 448 15.04 -16.20 -2.07
C GLY A 448 15.77 -15.89 -3.38
N THR A 449 15.02 -15.57 -4.45
CA THR A 449 15.58 -15.23 -5.77
C THR A 449 14.92 -13.99 -6.34
N ASN A 450 15.65 -13.26 -7.17
CA ASN A 450 15.09 -12.15 -7.95
C ASN A 450 13.93 -12.62 -8.82
N ASN A 451 12.83 -11.90 -8.82
CA ASN A 451 11.68 -12.22 -9.64
C ASN A 451 10.91 -10.97 -10.05
N VAL A 452 10.03 -11.14 -11.04
CA VAL A 452 9.03 -10.16 -11.44
C VAL A 452 7.67 -10.82 -11.27
N TYR A 453 6.84 -10.20 -10.46
CA TYR A 453 5.45 -10.60 -10.26
C TYR A 453 4.56 -9.59 -10.95
N HIS A 454 3.58 -10.07 -11.71
CA HIS A 454 2.60 -9.23 -12.39
C HIS A 454 1.19 -9.78 -12.17
N VAL A 455 0.19 -8.92 -12.21
CA VAL A 455 -1.21 -9.29 -12.05
C VAL A 455 -1.80 -9.65 -13.40
N GLU A 456 -2.44 -10.81 -13.47
CA GLU A 456 -3.18 -11.28 -14.63
C GLU A 456 -4.66 -11.51 -14.27
N GLU A 457 -5.53 -11.34 -15.27
CA GLU A 457 -6.95 -11.69 -15.11
C GLU A 457 -7.18 -13.19 -15.31
N GLN A 458 -7.96 -13.79 -14.42
CA GLN A 458 -8.46 -15.16 -14.52
C GLN A 458 -9.83 -15.21 -15.20
N TYR A 459 -9.94 -16.11 -16.15
CA TYR A 459 -11.22 -16.52 -16.73
C TYR A 459 -11.82 -17.67 -15.93
N THR A 460 -13.14 -17.80 -15.99
CA THR A 460 -13.87 -18.89 -15.32
C THR A 460 -14.52 -19.81 -16.36
N LEU A 461 -14.34 -21.11 -16.20
CA LEU A 461 -15.04 -22.16 -16.94
C LEU A 461 -16.11 -22.78 -16.05
N THR A 462 -17.38 -22.64 -16.43
CA THR A 462 -18.51 -23.27 -15.73
C THR A 462 -19.12 -24.39 -16.54
N PHE A 463 -19.70 -25.37 -15.85
CA PHE A 463 -20.29 -26.55 -16.47
C PHE A 463 -21.78 -26.60 -16.17
N ASP A 464 -22.61 -26.62 -17.21
CA ASP A 464 -24.02 -26.95 -17.14
C ASP A 464 -24.18 -28.42 -17.55
N THR A 465 -24.35 -29.27 -16.54
CA THR A 465 -24.37 -30.73 -16.72
C THR A 465 -25.69 -31.23 -17.29
N ASN A 466 -26.64 -30.33 -17.58
CA ASN A 466 -27.93 -30.63 -18.19
C ASN A 466 -28.68 -31.77 -17.46
N GLY A 467 -28.63 -31.73 -16.12
CA GLY A 467 -29.27 -32.70 -15.22
C GLY A 467 -28.40 -33.92 -14.84
N GLY A 468 -27.09 -33.88 -15.08
CA GLY A 468 -26.13 -34.86 -14.54
C GLY A 468 -25.52 -34.42 -13.19
N SER A 469 -24.54 -35.18 -12.70
CA SER A 469 -23.78 -34.86 -11.48
C SER A 469 -23.08 -33.50 -11.58
N GLU A 470 -22.81 -32.86 -10.44
CA GLU A 470 -22.19 -31.53 -10.40
C GLU A 470 -20.70 -31.61 -10.78
N VAL A 471 -20.26 -30.67 -11.63
CA VAL A 471 -18.84 -30.54 -12.03
C VAL A 471 -18.32 -29.19 -11.55
N SER A 472 -17.24 -29.23 -10.78
CA SER A 472 -16.61 -28.04 -10.21
C SER A 472 -16.12 -27.10 -11.31
N ARG A 473 -16.38 -25.81 -11.15
CA ARG A 473 -15.85 -24.77 -12.05
C ARG A 473 -14.32 -24.75 -12.05
N GLN A 474 -13.73 -24.35 -13.16
CA GLN A 474 -12.29 -24.13 -13.27
C GLN A 474 -11.96 -22.64 -13.44
N ARG A 475 -10.71 -22.27 -13.15
CA ARG A 475 -10.15 -20.93 -13.34
C ARG A 475 -8.75 -21.01 -13.92
N SER A 476 -8.43 -20.12 -14.83
CA SER A 476 -7.10 -20.04 -15.43
C SER A 476 -6.88 -18.68 -16.11
N ILE A 477 -5.62 -18.30 -16.30
CA ILE A 477 -5.22 -17.09 -17.03
C ILE A 477 -5.23 -17.31 -18.55
N ALA A 478 -5.18 -16.23 -19.33
CA ALA A 478 -5.08 -16.30 -20.79
C ALA A 478 -3.90 -17.18 -21.25
N GLY A 479 -4.10 -17.94 -22.34
CA GLY A 479 -3.04 -18.69 -23.01
C GLY A 479 -2.70 -20.07 -22.42
N LYS A 480 -3.08 -20.35 -21.16
CA LYS A 480 -3.07 -21.74 -20.63
C LYS A 480 -4.21 -22.56 -21.24
N THR A 481 -4.26 -23.86 -20.95
CA THR A 481 -5.38 -24.74 -21.34
C THR A 481 -6.24 -25.07 -20.13
N TRP A 482 -7.53 -25.30 -20.34
CA TRP A 482 -8.39 -25.85 -19.29
C TRP A 482 -8.03 -27.29 -18.99
N SER A 483 -8.19 -27.71 -17.74
CA SER A 483 -8.09 -29.11 -17.38
C SER A 483 -9.32 -29.85 -17.91
N VAL A 484 -9.14 -31.08 -18.39
CA VAL A 484 -10.29 -31.92 -18.75
C VAL A 484 -11.07 -32.23 -17.47
N PRO A 485 -12.36 -31.85 -17.36
CA PRO A 485 -13.17 -32.12 -16.17
C PRO A 485 -13.55 -33.60 -16.08
N GLU A 486 -14.00 -34.02 -14.90
CA GLU A 486 -14.66 -35.31 -14.74
C GLU A 486 -15.97 -35.36 -15.55
N GLU A 487 -16.29 -36.55 -16.05
CA GLU A 487 -17.50 -36.78 -16.84
C GLU A 487 -18.74 -36.78 -15.93
N PRO A 488 -19.77 -35.98 -16.23
CA PRO A 488 -20.97 -35.92 -15.42
C PRO A 488 -21.85 -37.17 -15.62
N GLU A 489 -22.33 -37.73 -14.52
CA GLU A 489 -23.16 -38.93 -14.50
C GLU A 489 -24.64 -38.56 -14.59
N LYS A 490 -25.39 -39.20 -15.48
CA LYS A 490 -26.83 -38.96 -15.66
C LYS A 490 -27.58 -40.27 -15.89
N ASN A 491 -28.48 -40.62 -14.97
CA ASN A 491 -29.24 -41.88 -15.03
C ASN A 491 -29.97 -42.07 -16.38
N GLY A 492 -29.70 -43.20 -17.04
CA GLY A 492 -30.27 -43.55 -18.34
C GLY A 492 -29.59 -42.88 -19.54
N TYR A 493 -28.43 -42.26 -19.35
CA TYR A 493 -27.68 -41.57 -20.39
C TYR A 493 -26.17 -41.83 -20.25
N ILE A 494 -25.47 -41.86 -21.38
CA ILE A 494 -24.00 -41.90 -21.45
C ILE A 494 -23.51 -40.51 -21.84
N PHE A 495 -22.51 -39.99 -21.13
CA PHE A 495 -21.89 -38.71 -21.46
C PHE A 495 -21.15 -38.82 -22.80
N ALA A 496 -21.38 -37.86 -23.70
CA ALA A 496 -20.77 -37.86 -25.02
C ALA A 496 -19.60 -36.86 -25.11
N TYR A 497 -19.86 -35.58 -24.84
CA TYR A 497 -18.86 -34.50 -24.89
C TYR A 497 -19.41 -33.20 -24.29
N TRP A 498 -18.50 -32.25 -24.08
CA TRP A 498 -18.82 -30.86 -23.72
C TRP A 498 -18.98 -30.00 -24.97
N SER A 499 -20.02 -29.17 -25.01
CA SER A 499 -20.31 -28.25 -26.11
C SER A 499 -20.33 -26.79 -25.63
N ILE A 500 -19.93 -25.83 -26.47
CA ILE A 500 -20.06 -24.40 -26.15
C ILE A 500 -21.49 -23.87 -26.31
N ASP A 501 -22.35 -24.62 -27.00
CA ASP A 501 -23.77 -24.33 -27.17
C ASP A 501 -24.65 -25.45 -26.59
N LYS A 502 -25.86 -25.07 -26.16
CA LYS A 502 -26.83 -25.99 -25.56
C LYS A 502 -27.31 -27.05 -26.54
N GLU A 503 -27.35 -26.72 -27.83
CA GLU A 503 -27.81 -27.60 -28.91
C GLU A 503 -26.80 -28.69 -29.29
N GLY A 504 -25.58 -28.67 -28.74
CA GLY A 504 -24.54 -29.66 -28.99
C GLY A 504 -23.88 -29.53 -30.37
N LYS A 505 -23.99 -28.38 -31.04
CA LYS A 505 -23.49 -28.22 -32.41
C LYS A 505 -21.98 -27.95 -32.50
N ASN A 506 -21.40 -27.42 -31.43
CA ASN A 506 -20.00 -27.03 -31.38
C ASN A 506 -19.32 -27.68 -30.16
N PRO A 507 -18.77 -28.89 -30.34
CA PRO A 507 -17.95 -29.53 -29.31
C PRO A 507 -16.76 -28.65 -28.90
N TYR A 508 -16.43 -28.66 -27.62
CA TYR A 508 -15.29 -27.92 -27.08
C TYR A 508 -14.00 -28.74 -27.13
N ASP A 509 -12.91 -28.10 -27.55
CA ASP A 509 -11.56 -28.68 -27.58
C ASP A 509 -10.75 -28.15 -26.39
N PHE A 510 -10.46 -29.03 -25.42
CA PHE A 510 -9.67 -28.69 -24.22
C PHE A 510 -8.19 -28.41 -24.50
N THR A 511 -7.70 -28.64 -25.72
CA THR A 511 -6.36 -28.20 -26.14
C THR A 511 -6.34 -26.74 -26.58
N ALA A 512 -7.50 -26.12 -26.77
CA ALA A 512 -7.59 -24.71 -27.10
C ALA A 512 -7.15 -23.83 -25.92
N PRO A 513 -6.41 -22.74 -26.17
CA PRO A 513 -6.01 -21.84 -25.11
C PRO A 513 -7.21 -21.07 -24.53
N VAL A 514 -7.14 -20.84 -23.23
CA VAL A 514 -8.03 -19.99 -22.46
C VAL A 514 -7.98 -18.58 -23.06
N SER A 515 -9.16 -18.04 -23.40
CA SER A 515 -9.30 -16.72 -24.02
C SER A 515 -10.47 -15.89 -23.48
N SER A 516 -11.46 -16.53 -22.84
CA SER A 516 -12.58 -15.85 -22.21
C SER A 516 -13.28 -16.76 -21.19
N THR A 517 -14.06 -16.14 -20.29
CA THR A 517 -15.02 -16.86 -19.44
C THR A 517 -16.11 -17.48 -20.30
N LEU A 518 -16.45 -18.76 -20.06
CA LEU A 518 -17.47 -19.47 -20.83
C LEU A 518 -18.17 -20.58 -20.02
N THR A 519 -19.33 -21.01 -20.52
CA THR A 519 -20.09 -22.14 -19.97
C THR A 519 -20.13 -23.27 -20.98
N LEU A 520 -19.75 -24.47 -20.55
CA LEU A 520 -19.87 -25.70 -21.34
C LEU A 520 -21.12 -26.48 -20.95
N TYR A 521 -21.74 -27.09 -21.95
CA TYR A 521 -22.99 -27.83 -21.82
C TYR A 521 -22.75 -29.32 -22.09
N ALA A 522 -23.10 -30.16 -21.13
CA ALA A 522 -22.95 -31.61 -21.27
C ALA A 522 -23.95 -32.15 -22.30
N GLN A 523 -23.41 -32.91 -23.26
CA GLN A 523 -24.20 -33.62 -24.27
C GLN A 523 -24.21 -35.10 -23.95
N TYR A 524 -25.35 -35.75 -24.17
CA TYR A 524 -25.58 -37.13 -23.78
C TYR A 524 -26.24 -37.93 -24.90
N THR A 525 -25.98 -39.22 -24.92
CA THR A 525 -26.72 -40.20 -25.71
C THR A 525 -27.58 -41.07 -24.79
N PRO A 526 -28.84 -41.38 -25.14
CA PRO A 526 -29.67 -42.30 -24.36
C PRO A 526 -28.97 -43.65 -24.17
N ALA A 527 -28.86 -44.10 -22.93
CA ALA A 527 -28.35 -45.41 -22.60
C ALA A 527 -29.46 -46.45 -22.84
N TYR A 528 -29.19 -47.46 -23.66
CA TYR A 528 -30.09 -48.60 -23.77
C TYR A 528 -29.78 -49.58 -22.65
N ILE A 529 -30.54 -49.45 -21.58
CA ILE A 529 -30.45 -50.34 -20.42
C ILE A 529 -31.24 -51.61 -20.74
N VAL A 530 -30.56 -52.75 -20.72
CA VAL A 530 -31.22 -54.06 -20.75
C VAL A 530 -31.31 -54.58 -19.33
N SER A 531 -32.52 -54.60 -18.80
CA SER A 531 -32.83 -55.20 -17.50
C SER A 531 -33.16 -56.67 -17.70
N ILE A 532 -32.31 -57.54 -17.17
CA ILE A 532 -32.57 -58.99 -17.15
C ILE A 532 -33.05 -59.37 -15.75
N PRO A 533 -34.30 -59.84 -15.58
CA PRO A 533 -34.72 -60.50 -14.36
C PRO A 533 -33.89 -61.77 -14.17
N ALA A 534 -33.28 -61.93 -13.00
CA ALA A 534 -32.48 -63.10 -12.65
C ALA A 534 -32.95 -63.69 -11.31
N SER A 535 -33.19 -65.00 -11.29
CA SER A 535 -33.39 -65.76 -10.06
C SER A 535 -32.13 -66.55 -9.74
N VAL A 536 -31.60 -66.38 -8.53
CA VAL A 536 -30.50 -67.20 -8.00
C VAL A 536 -31.08 -68.24 -7.05
N ASN A 537 -30.81 -69.52 -7.32
CA ASN A 537 -31.25 -70.63 -6.49
C ASN A 537 -30.03 -71.30 -5.83
N LEU A 538 -29.95 -71.24 -4.50
CA LEU A 538 -28.91 -71.93 -3.72
C LEU A 538 -29.46 -73.28 -3.25
N ASN A 539 -29.00 -74.37 -3.85
CA ASN A 539 -29.21 -75.75 -3.36
C ASN A 539 -27.96 -76.26 -2.63
N GLU A 540 -28.11 -77.32 -1.81
CA GLU A 540 -27.13 -77.84 -0.82
C GLU A 540 -25.71 -78.21 -1.36
N THR A 541 -25.42 -77.93 -2.63
CA THR A 541 -24.18 -78.23 -3.34
C THR A 541 -23.45 -76.99 -3.90
N ASN A 542 -23.82 -75.76 -3.52
CA ASN A 542 -23.16 -74.49 -3.91
C ASN A 542 -23.02 -74.26 -5.43
N GLN A 543 -24.00 -74.65 -6.24
CA GLN A 543 -24.01 -74.33 -7.68
C GLN A 543 -24.88 -73.10 -7.95
N LEU A 544 -24.29 -72.07 -8.59
CA LEU A 544 -24.98 -70.85 -9.02
C LEU A 544 -25.66 -71.10 -10.38
N GLN A 545 -27.00 -71.09 -10.41
CA GLN A 545 -27.77 -71.11 -11.66
C GLN A 545 -28.45 -69.75 -11.84
N VAL A 546 -28.14 -69.06 -12.94
CA VAL A 546 -28.74 -67.77 -13.33
C VAL A 546 -29.61 -68.00 -14.56
N SER A 547 -30.91 -67.75 -14.46
CA SER A 547 -31.84 -67.81 -15.60
C SER A 547 -32.40 -66.43 -15.90
N ALA A 548 -32.41 -66.07 -17.19
CA ALA A 548 -32.71 -64.76 -17.73
C ALA A 548 -33.73 -64.89 -18.87
N GLU A 549 -34.89 -64.24 -18.78
CA GLU A 549 -35.85 -64.14 -19.89
C GLU A 549 -36.16 -62.67 -20.19
N ASN A 550 -35.98 -62.27 -21.46
CA ASN A 550 -36.31 -60.92 -21.93
C ASN A 550 -37.70 -60.92 -22.59
N TYR A 551 -38.63 -60.13 -22.04
CA TYR A 551 -39.93 -59.84 -22.64
C TYR A 551 -39.88 -58.57 -23.51
N GLN A 552 -39.15 -58.60 -24.62
CA GLN A 552 -39.53 -57.95 -25.88
C GLN A 552 -38.54 -58.32 -27.01
N GLU A 553 -39.10 -58.88 -28.09
CA GLU A 553 -38.49 -59.21 -29.39
C GLU A 553 -37.22 -60.09 -29.43
N GLY A 554 -37.43 -61.42 -29.39
CA GLY A 554 -37.11 -62.25 -30.56
C GLY A 554 -35.68 -62.77 -30.77
N LYS A 555 -34.73 -62.62 -29.84
CA LYS A 555 -33.46 -63.37 -29.86
C LYS A 555 -33.08 -63.87 -28.46
N SER A 556 -33.03 -65.18 -28.30
CA SER A 556 -32.67 -65.85 -27.05
C SER A 556 -31.15 -66.06 -26.94
N LEU A 557 -30.53 -65.65 -25.84
CA LEU A 557 -29.20 -66.10 -25.44
C LEU A 557 -29.36 -67.02 -24.23
N ILE A 558 -29.14 -68.32 -24.43
CA ILE A 558 -29.21 -69.34 -23.37
C ILE A 558 -27.77 -69.72 -23.03
N ILE A 559 -27.35 -69.47 -21.79
CA ILE A 559 -26.06 -69.96 -21.27
C ILE A 559 -26.36 -71.01 -20.20
N SER A 560 -26.04 -72.27 -20.51
CA SER A 560 -26.15 -73.40 -19.59
C SER A 560 -24.77 -74.01 -19.42
N THR A 561 -24.18 -73.94 -18.23
CA THR A 561 -22.89 -74.60 -17.95
C THR A 561 -22.86 -75.10 -16.51
N ASN A 562 -22.19 -76.23 -16.31
CA ASN A 562 -21.99 -76.88 -15.01
C ASN A 562 -20.65 -76.49 -14.38
N GLU A 563 -19.93 -75.53 -14.97
CA GLU A 563 -18.70 -74.93 -14.45
C GLU A 563 -18.86 -73.41 -14.37
N LYS A 564 -18.04 -72.79 -13.48
CA LYS A 564 -17.95 -71.35 -13.21
C LYS A 564 -18.33 -70.50 -14.44
N VAL A 565 -19.41 -69.74 -14.31
CA VAL A 565 -19.83 -68.80 -15.36
C VAL A 565 -18.91 -67.59 -15.30
N THR A 566 -18.02 -67.46 -16.28
CA THR A 566 -17.30 -66.21 -16.58
C THR A 566 -18.03 -65.54 -17.74
N LEU A 567 -18.63 -64.37 -17.49
CA LEU A 567 -19.22 -63.55 -18.53
C LEU A 567 -18.08 -62.89 -19.32
N ILE A 568 -17.80 -63.41 -20.51
CA ILE A 568 -16.87 -62.79 -21.46
C ILE A 568 -17.72 -62.10 -22.53
N SER A 569 -17.79 -60.78 -22.51
CA SER A 569 -18.17 -60.01 -23.70
C SER A 569 -17.06 -60.19 -24.74
N THR A 570 -17.40 -60.55 -25.97
CA THR A 570 -16.40 -60.68 -27.06
C THR A 570 -16.06 -59.35 -27.73
N TYR A 571 -16.64 -58.23 -27.29
CA TYR A 571 -16.20 -56.88 -27.65
C TYR A 571 -16.37 -55.94 -26.45
N ASP A 572 -15.23 -55.50 -25.92
CA ASP A 572 -15.00 -54.43 -24.92
C ASP A 572 -15.48 -54.68 -23.45
N PRO A 573 -14.64 -54.52 -22.40
CA PRO A 573 -14.91 -55.03 -21.05
C PRO A 573 -15.36 -54.00 -19.99
N THR A 574 -15.73 -52.76 -20.30
CA THR A 574 -16.09 -51.77 -19.26
C THR A 574 -17.57 -51.78 -18.91
N LEU A 575 -17.95 -52.45 -17.81
CA LEU A 575 -19.32 -52.50 -17.31
C LEU A 575 -19.37 -52.03 -15.84
N ILE A 576 -20.16 -51.00 -15.55
CA ILE A 576 -20.43 -50.54 -14.18
C ILE A 576 -21.74 -51.14 -13.71
N LEU A 577 -21.68 -51.96 -12.65
CA LEU A 577 -22.83 -52.55 -11.96
C LEU A 577 -23.29 -51.60 -10.86
N GLU A 578 -24.44 -50.95 -11.02
CA GLU A 578 -25.08 -50.19 -9.94
C GLU A 578 -26.46 -50.76 -9.53
N LYS A 579 -26.47 -51.21 -8.27
CA LYS A 579 -27.49 -51.01 -7.21
C LYS A 579 -28.62 -52.02 -6.92
N GLU A 580 -28.87 -52.08 -5.61
CA GLU A 580 -30.06 -52.36 -4.77
C GLU A 580 -30.80 -53.71 -4.88
N ILE A 581 -30.54 -54.57 -3.88
CA ILE A 581 -31.39 -55.71 -3.53
C ILE A 581 -32.35 -55.24 -2.43
N THR A 582 -33.62 -55.00 -2.75
CA THR A 582 -34.68 -54.79 -1.75
C THR A 582 -35.62 -55.99 -1.70
N LYS A 583 -35.87 -56.46 -0.48
CA LYS A 583 -36.76 -57.57 -0.14
C LYS A 583 -38.21 -57.08 -0.20
N GLU A 584 -39.08 -57.73 -0.96
CA GLU A 584 -40.52 -57.58 -0.76
C GLU A 584 -41.18 -58.84 -0.19
N LYS A 585 -41.86 -58.58 0.94
CA LYS A 585 -42.84 -59.35 1.73
C LYS A 585 -42.35 -60.26 2.87
N GLU A 586 -42.98 -59.98 4.01
CA GLU A 586 -42.53 -60.16 5.40
C GLU A 586 -42.75 -61.55 5.97
N TYR A 587 -41.84 -61.99 6.85
CA TYR A 587 -42.16 -62.51 8.19
C TYR A 587 -41.07 -62.06 9.19
N THR A 588 -41.49 -61.90 10.45
CA THR A 588 -40.94 -61.14 11.59
C THR A 588 -39.54 -61.54 12.10
N GLU A 589 -38.61 -60.57 12.07
CA GLU A 589 -37.34 -60.33 12.82
C GLU A 589 -36.30 -61.45 13.08
N PRO A 590 -34.99 -61.11 13.25
CA PRO A 590 -34.22 -60.04 12.60
C PRO A 590 -32.84 -60.51 12.06
N ALA A 591 -32.25 -59.64 11.22
CA ALA A 591 -30.86 -59.57 10.77
C ALA A 591 -30.33 -60.73 9.91
N HIS A 592 -30.04 -60.46 8.62
CA HIS A 592 -28.81 -60.82 7.88
C HIS A 592 -28.88 -60.11 6.53
N VAL A 593 -28.09 -59.03 6.37
CA VAL A 593 -27.96 -58.27 5.11
C VAL A 593 -26.75 -58.82 4.38
N LEU A 594 -26.88 -59.12 3.08
CA LEU A 594 -25.75 -59.41 2.21
C LEU A 594 -24.99 -58.10 1.96
N GLU A 595 -23.77 -58.01 2.45
CA GLU A 595 -22.87 -56.89 2.17
C GLU A 595 -22.10 -57.18 0.88
N VAL A 596 -22.28 -56.35 -0.14
CA VAL A 596 -21.48 -56.40 -1.37
C VAL A 596 -20.27 -55.51 -1.13
N LEU A 597 -19.09 -56.11 -0.98
CA LEU A 597 -17.84 -55.36 -0.90
C LEU A 597 -17.16 -55.34 -2.26
N ASP A 598 -17.16 -54.14 -2.85
CA ASP A 598 -16.24 -53.61 -3.84
C ASP A 598 -16.27 -54.23 -5.26
N THR A 599 -16.40 -53.37 -6.27
CA THR A 599 -16.36 -53.72 -7.69
C THR A 599 -14.96 -53.42 -8.24
N LYS A 600 -14.13 -54.47 -8.43
CA LYS A 600 -12.90 -54.31 -9.20
C LYS A 600 -13.25 -54.07 -10.67
N ARG A 601 -13.06 -52.83 -11.11
CA ARG A 601 -13.32 -52.31 -12.48
C ARG A 601 -12.68 -53.13 -13.61
N GLU A 602 -11.69 -53.97 -13.32
CA GLU A 602 -10.92 -54.73 -14.30
C GLU A 602 -11.40 -56.18 -14.52
N GLU A 603 -12.32 -56.73 -13.70
CA GLU A 603 -12.63 -58.17 -13.74
C GLU A 603 -14.12 -58.55 -13.90
N ASN A 604 -15.07 -57.61 -14.01
CA ASN A 604 -16.51 -57.90 -14.22
C ASN A 604 -17.06 -59.10 -13.40
N THR A 605 -16.57 -59.28 -12.16
CA THR A 605 -16.88 -60.44 -11.32
C THR A 605 -17.53 -59.96 -10.03
N LEU A 606 -18.75 -60.43 -9.76
CA LEU A 606 -19.46 -60.15 -8.50
C LEU A 606 -18.92 -61.08 -7.41
N TYR A 607 -18.35 -60.54 -6.33
CA TYR A 607 -17.90 -61.32 -5.18
C TYR A 607 -18.98 -61.36 -4.11
N VAL A 608 -19.40 -62.56 -3.70
CA VAL A 608 -20.17 -62.78 -2.48
C VAL A 608 -19.19 -63.21 -1.40
N GLN A 609 -19.02 -62.40 -0.36
CA GLN A 609 -18.15 -62.77 0.74
C GLN A 609 -18.85 -63.79 1.65
N GLN A 610 -18.16 -64.88 1.97
CA GLN A 610 -18.61 -65.87 2.94
C GLN A 610 -18.52 -65.28 4.36
N THR A 611 -19.60 -64.72 4.87
CA THR A 611 -19.73 -64.45 6.31
C THR A 611 -19.96 -65.78 7.05
N ALA A 612 -19.38 -65.92 8.24
CA ALA A 612 -19.24 -67.17 8.98
C ALA A 612 -20.54 -67.76 9.59
N GLU A 613 -21.70 -67.54 8.96
CA GLU A 613 -22.98 -68.08 9.39
C GLU A 613 -23.69 -68.84 8.25
N LYS A 614 -24.39 -69.92 8.61
CA LYS A 614 -24.99 -70.89 7.70
C LYS A 614 -25.94 -70.23 6.69
N GLU A 615 -25.63 -70.41 5.40
CA GLU A 615 -26.54 -70.12 4.29
C GLU A 615 -27.85 -70.91 4.43
N ILE A 616 -28.99 -70.24 4.23
CA ILE A 616 -30.31 -70.89 4.18
C ILE A 616 -30.65 -71.11 2.71
N ALA A 617 -30.93 -72.35 2.31
CA ALA A 617 -31.39 -72.67 0.96
C ALA A 617 -32.66 -71.86 0.63
N GLY A 618 -32.69 -71.19 -0.52
CA GLY A 618 -33.76 -70.27 -0.91
C GLY A 618 -33.60 -69.71 -2.31
N THR A 619 -34.69 -69.16 -2.85
CA THR A 619 -34.72 -68.45 -4.13
C THR A 619 -34.62 -66.95 -3.87
N TYR A 620 -33.64 -66.30 -4.49
CA TYR A 620 -33.41 -64.87 -4.41
C TYR A 620 -33.70 -64.27 -5.77
N GLU A 621 -34.62 -63.32 -5.83
CA GLU A 621 -34.98 -62.63 -7.07
C GLU A 621 -34.35 -61.24 -7.08
N GLY A 622 -33.73 -60.88 -8.20
CA GLY A 622 -33.13 -59.57 -8.42
C GLY A 622 -33.16 -59.21 -9.91
N THR A 623 -32.84 -57.96 -10.21
CA THR A 623 -32.68 -57.51 -11.60
C THR A 623 -31.21 -57.20 -11.83
N ILE A 624 -30.61 -57.83 -12.84
CA ILE A 624 -29.26 -57.49 -13.29
C ILE A 624 -29.42 -56.47 -14.42
N ASN A 625 -28.95 -55.24 -14.17
CA ASN A 625 -28.95 -54.17 -15.16
C ASN A 625 -27.59 -54.10 -15.84
N PHE A 626 -27.57 -53.98 -17.16
CA PHE A 626 -26.37 -53.63 -17.91
C PHE A 626 -26.70 -52.60 -19.00
N THR A 627 -25.77 -51.69 -19.19
CA THR A 627 -25.81 -50.67 -20.26
C THR A 627 -25.14 -51.26 -21.50
N ILE A 628 -25.81 -51.15 -22.66
CA ILE A 628 -25.22 -51.55 -23.94
C ILE A 628 -24.82 -50.31 -24.73
N ASP A 629 -23.53 -50.19 -25.00
CA ASP A 629 -23.00 -49.19 -25.92
C ASP A 629 -23.17 -49.68 -27.37
N PHE A 630 -23.82 -48.86 -28.21
CA PHE A 630 -23.89 -49.11 -29.64
C PHE A 630 -22.81 -48.26 -30.33
N TYR A 631 -21.68 -48.89 -30.66
CA TYR A 631 -20.64 -48.32 -31.52
C TYR A 631 -21.10 -48.22 -32.99
#